data_AF-A0A9X5MS74-F1
#
_entry.id   AF-A0A9X5MS74-F1
#
_cell.length_a   1.000
_cell.length_b   1.000
_cell.length_c   1.000
_cell.angle_alpha   90.00
_cell.angle_beta   90.00
_cell.angle_gamma   90.00
#
_symmetry.space_group_name_H-M   'P 1'
#
loop_
_entity.id
_entity.type
_entity.pdbx_description
1 polymer ?
#
loop_
_entity_poly.entity_id
_entity_poly.type
_entity_poly.pdbx_seq_one_letter_code
_entity_poly.pdbx_strand_id
1 'polypeptide(L)'
;MTNTPKSKQVKTPQEAPQQPKKKNKADVHAKKKQHRIDRIAQHWTLFSEPEAKPLMIGIKEAMIAEVKDKGLDIPESHIKQGLRSYISRKAYLKALTLGGNRFDMYGQPNGEITPEQQAIAEQKLKQWLKPKK
;
A
#
# COMPACT_ATOMS: atom_id res chain seq x y z
N MET A 1 45.68 -43.11 -15.32
CA MET A 1 44.93 -42.39 -16.37
C MET A 1 43.55 -43.03 -16.43
N THR A 2 42.37 -42.40 -16.41
CA THR A 2 41.90 -41.02 -16.44
C THR A 2 40.38 -41.10 -16.25
N ASN A 3 39.82 -40.14 -15.51
CA ASN A 3 38.47 -39.56 -15.64
C ASN A 3 37.18 -40.38 -15.38
N THR A 4 36.48 -39.90 -14.34
CA THR A 4 35.03 -39.79 -14.06
C THR A 4 34.25 -39.10 -15.22
N PRO A 5 32.93 -38.79 -15.15
CA PRO A 5 31.69 -39.60 -15.02
C PRO A 5 30.56 -39.17 -16.01
N LYS A 6 29.35 -39.72 -15.82
CA LYS A 6 28.02 -39.05 -15.96
C LYS A 6 27.37 -38.96 -17.35
N SER A 7 26.17 -39.53 -17.48
CA SER A 7 24.90 -38.77 -17.52
C SER A 7 23.76 -39.67 -18.02
N LYS A 8 22.85 -40.06 -17.12
CA LYS A 8 21.53 -40.60 -17.48
C LYS A 8 20.47 -39.62 -16.97
N GLN A 9 19.79 -39.04 -17.96
CA GLN A 9 18.36 -38.76 -18.01
C GLN A 9 17.72 -38.06 -16.79
N VAL A 10 17.35 -36.79 -17.00
CA VAL A 10 16.28 -36.14 -16.23
C VAL A 10 15.11 -35.91 -17.19
N LYS A 11 14.03 -36.65 -16.97
CA LYS A 11 12.66 -36.27 -17.35
C LYS A 11 11.85 -36.17 -16.06
N THR A 12 11.36 -34.96 -15.82
CA THR A 12 10.21 -34.46 -15.04
C THR A 12 9.60 -35.38 -13.97
N PRO A 13 9.34 -34.84 -12.75
CA PRO A 13 7.93 -34.65 -12.39
C PRO A 13 7.61 -33.31 -11.71
N GLN A 14 6.57 -32.66 -12.23
CA GLN A 14 5.49 -31.97 -11.51
C GLN A 14 5.77 -31.58 -10.05
N GLU A 15 6.00 -30.29 -9.79
CA GLU A 15 5.89 -29.75 -8.44
C GLU A 15 4.42 -29.61 -8.06
N ALA A 16 4.03 -30.45 -7.10
CA ALA A 16 2.71 -30.57 -6.51
C ALA A 16 2.19 -29.24 -5.91
N PRO A 17 0.86 -29.07 -5.81
CA PRO A 17 0.21 -27.89 -5.24
C PRO A 17 0.72 -27.60 -3.82
N GLN A 18 1.31 -26.42 -3.64
CA GLN A 18 1.81 -25.97 -2.34
C GLN A 18 0.66 -25.91 -1.33
N GLN A 19 0.77 -26.76 -0.31
CA GLN A 19 -0.13 -26.90 0.83
C GLN A 19 -0.45 -25.55 1.53
N PRO A 20 -1.65 -25.42 2.16
CA PRO A 20 -2.10 -24.18 2.79
C PRO A 20 -1.29 -23.88 4.06
N LYS A 21 -0.33 -22.95 3.95
CA LYS A 21 0.43 -22.40 5.09
C LYS A 21 -0.55 -21.78 6.10
N LYS A 22 -0.52 -22.26 7.36
CA LYS A 22 -1.24 -21.67 8.51
C LYS A 22 -1.01 -20.15 8.51
N LYS A 23 -2.04 -19.36 8.23
CA LYS A 23 -1.95 -17.90 8.13
C LYS A 23 -1.58 -17.32 9.50
N ASN A 24 -0.36 -16.82 9.67
CA ASN A 24 0.01 -16.05 10.86
C ASN A 24 -0.95 -14.85 11.03
N LYS A 25 -1.40 -14.55 12.26
CA LYS A 25 -2.36 -13.44 12.51
C LYS A 25 -1.92 -12.10 11.89
N ALA A 26 -0.60 -11.85 11.83
CA ALA A 26 -0.01 -10.68 11.18
C ALA A 26 -0.25 -10.64 9.65
N ASP A 27 -0.14 -11.78 8.97
CA ASP A 27 -0.42 -11.91 7.53
C ASP A 27 -1.91 -11.67 7.24
N VAL A 28 -2.79 -12.21 8.08
CA VAL A 28 -4.24 -11.97 7.97
C VAL A 28 -4.56 -10.48 8.13
N HIS A 29 -3.92 -9.80 9.09
CA HIS A 29 -4.14 -8.39 9.33
C HIS A 29 -3.59 -7.51 8.19
N ALA A 30 -2.44 -7.88 7.60
CA ALA A 30 -1.87 -7.21 6.44
C ALA A 30 -2.78 -7.36 5.21
N LYS A 31 -3.28 -8.58 4.94
CA LYS A 31 -4.24 -8.83 3.85
C LYS A 31 -5.54 -8.05 4.03
N LYS A 32 -6.06 -7.96 5.26
CA LYS A 32 -7.26 -7.15 5.54
C LYS A 32 -7.01 -5.65 5.30
N LYS A 33 -5.83 -5.13 5.65
CA LYS A 33 -5.45 -3.75 5.35
C LYS A 33 -5.39 -3.51 3.85
N GLN A 34 -4.74 -4.41 3.11
CA GLN A 34 -4.60 -4.30 1.65
C GLN A 34 -5.99 -4.34 0.99
N HIS A 35 -6.84 -5.29 1.35
CA HIS A 35 -8.20 -5.37 0.84
C HIS A 35 -9.01 -4.08 1.03
N ARG A 36 -8.84 -3.38 2.16
CA ARG A 36 -9.50 -2.09 2.38
C ARG A 36 -8.98 -0.98 1.47
N ILE A 37 -7.69 -1.03 1.11
CA ILE A 37 -7.09 -0.12 0.13
C ILE A 37 -7.59 -0.48 -1.26
N ASP A 38 -7.60 -1.77 -1.62
CA ASP A 38 -8.02 -2.25 -2.93
C ASP A 38 -9.47 -1.84 -3.23
N ARG A 39 -10.35 -1.86 -2.21
CA ARG A 39 -11.75 -1.40 -2.34
C ARG A 39 -11.87 0.06 -2.73
N ILE A 40 -11.08 0.96 -2.14
CA ILE A 40 -11.08 2.38 -2.56
C ILE A 40 -10.32 2.55 -3.88
N ALA A 41 -9.31 1.72 -4.14
CA ALA A 41 -8.53 1.76 -5.39
C ALA A 41 -9.37 1.41 -6.62
N GLN A 42 -10.48 0.68 -6.47
CA GLN A 42 -11.43 0.44 -7.57
C GLN A 42 -12.09 1.72 -8.10
N HIS A 43 -12.23 2.74 -7.24
CA HIS A 43 -12.86 4.01 -7.60
C HIS A 43 -11.84 5.11 -7.89
N TRP A 44 -10.70 5.08 -7.19
CA TRP A 44 -9.64 6.09 -7.32
C TRP A 44 -8.29 5.44 -7.58
N THR A 45 -7.76 5.66 -8.79
CA THR A 45 -6.48 5.08 -9.27
C THR A 45 -5.29 5.46 -8.40
N LEU A 46 -5.36 6.61 -7.71
CA LEU A 46 -4.36 7.10 -6.76
C LEU A 46 -3.94 6.04 -5.71
N PHE A 47 -4.89 5.20 -5.27
CA PHE A 47 -4.62 4.20 -4.23
C PHE A 47 -4.09 2.87 -4.77
N SER A 48 -4.17 2.65 -6.09
CA SER A 48 -3.69 1.44 -6.77
C SER A 48 -2.19 1.45 -7.03
N GLU A 49 -1.55 2.61 -6.95
CA GLU A 49 -0.14 2.76 -7.28
C GLU A 49 0.76 1.94 -6.33
N PRO A 50 1.85 1.32 -6.86
CA PRO A 50 2.78 0.53 -6.06
C PRO A 50 3.46 1.40 -5.00
N GLU A 51 3.75 2.65 -5.34
CA GLU A 51 4.22 3.66 -4.41
C GLU A 51 3.03 4.46 -3.89
N ALA A 52 2.98 4.64 -2.56
CA ALA A 52 1.96 5.48 -1.97
C ALA A 52 2.22 6.93 -2.39
N LYS A 53 1.20 7.66 -2.81
CA LYS A 53 1.30 9.08 -3.16
C LYS A 53 0.96 9.95 -1.95
N PRO A 54 1.62 11.10 -1.77
CA PRO A 54 1.24 12.09 -0.76
C PRO A 54 -0.18 12.60 -1.02
N LEU A 55 -1.07 12.49 -0.03
CA LEU A 55 -2.47 12.86 -0.22
C LEU A 55 -2.68 14.35 0.10
N MET A 56 -3.61 14.99 -0.62
CA MET A 56 -4.04 16.35 -0.29
C MET A 56 -4.69 16.43 1.10
N ILE A 57 -4.60 17.59 1.72
CA ILE A 57 -5.30 17.87 2.97
C ILE A 57 -6.81 17.91 2.67
N GLY A 58 -7.62 17.27 3.50
CA GLY A 58 -9.07 17.20 3.26
C GLY A 58 -9.50 16.16 2.20
N ILE A 59 -8.60 15.31 1.69
CA ILE A 59 -8.95 14.28 0.68
C ILE A 59 -10.13 13.40 1.12
N LYS A 60 -10.26 13.13 2.41
CA LYS A 60 -11.37 12.37 2.98
C LYS A 60 -12.71 13.04 2.64
N GLU A 61 -12.83 14.33 2.87
CA GLU A 61 -14.06 15.10 2.67
C GLU A 61 -14.37 15.22 1.19
N ALA A 62 -13.35 15.46 0.36
CA ALA A 62 -13.48 15.48 -1.08
C ALA A 62 -14.00 14.14 -1.65
N MET A 63 -13.44 13.01 -1.18
CA MET A 63 -13.93 11.68 -1.58
C MET A 63 -15.38 11.44 -1.14
N ILE A 64 -15.77 11.88 0.06
CA ILE A 64 -17.16 11.73 0.55
C ILE A 64 -18.12 12.58 -0.27
N ALA A 65 -17.73 13.83 -0.58
CA ALA A 65 -18.52 14.72 -1.40
C ALA A 65 -18.70 14.14 -2.81
N GLU A 66 -17.64 13.61 -3.42
CA GLU A 66 -17.69 12.97 -4.73
C GLU A 66 -18.57 11.72 -4.75
N VAL A 67 -18.49 10.89 -3.71
CA VAL A 67 -19.37 9.72 -3.59
C VAL A 67 -20.83 10.12 -3.53
N LYS A 68 -21.13 11.22 -2.82
CA LYS A 68 -22.49 11.77 -2.72
C LYS A 68 -22.96 12.41 -4.04
N ASP A 69 -22.06 13.10 -4.74
CA ASP A 69 -22.31 13.80 -6.00
C ASP A 69 -22.52 12.82 -7.17
N LYS A 70 -21.60 11.86 -7.32
CA LYS A 70 -21.63 10.85 -8.39
C LYS A 70 -22.46 9.61 -8.06
N GLY A 71 -22.96 9.50 -6.82
CA GLY A 71 -23.71 8.32 -6.37
C GLY A 71 -22.90 7.03 -6.40
N LEU A 72 -21.62 7.08 -6.03
CA LEU A 72 -20.76 5.88 -6.01
C LEU A 72 -21.26 4.87 -4.96
N ASP A 73 -21.25 3.59 -5.31
CA ASP A 73 -21.64 2.48 -4.41
C ASP A 73 -20.53 2.14 -3.40
N ILE A 74 -20.07 3.14 -2.65
CA ILE A 74 -19.10 2.96 -1.58
C ILE A 74 -19.52 3.76 -0.34
N PRO A 75 -19.73 3.11 0.82
CA PRO A 75 -20.08 3.83 2.03
C PRO A 75 -18.86 4.57 2.60
N GLU A 76 -19.11 5.72 3.20
CA GLU A 76 -18.09 6.57 3.84
C GLU A 76 -17.22 5.81 4.85
N SER A 77 -17.78 4.81 5.53
CA SER A 77 -17.05 3.96 6.47
C SER A 77 -15.92 3.17 5.79
N HIS A 78 -16.11 2.70 4.56
CA HIS A 78 -15.07 2.01 3.80
C HIS A 78 -14.00 2.98 3.31
N ILE A 79 -14.37 4.19 2.91
CA ILE A 79 -13.44 5.27 2.55
C ILE A 79 -12.51 5.58 3.73
N LYS A 80 -13.10 5.85 4.90
CA LYS A 80 -12.34 6.12 6.15
C LYS A 80 -11.38 4.99 6.49
N GLN A 81 -11.83 3.74 6.41
CA GLN A 81 -10.99 2.59 6.75
C GLN A 81 -9.89 2.32 5.70
N GLY A 82 -10.18 2.49 4.42
CA GLY A 82 -9.23 2.38 3.32
C GLY A 82 -8.15 3.43 3.45
N LEU A 83 -8.54 4.70 3.64
CA LEU A 83 -7.65 5.82 3.86
C LEU A 83 -6.75 5.59 5.08
N ARG A 84 -7.32 5.20 6.23
CA ARG A 84 -6.54 4.88 7.42
C ARG A 84 -5.55 3.74 7.20
N SER A 85 -5.94 2.73 6.40
CA SER A 85 -5.05 1.63 6.04
C SER A 85 -3.91 2.11 5.14
N TYR A 86 -4.22 2.96 4.15
CA TYR A 86 -3.26 3.54 3.20
C TYR A 86 -2.20 4.39 3.90
N ILE A 87 -2.61 5.36 4.73
CA ILE A 87 -1.68 6.27 5.43
C ILE A 87 -0.86 5.56 6.51
N SER A 88 -1.30 4.37 6.96
CA SER A 88 -0.54 3.56 7.93
C SER A 88 0.61 2.76 7.31
N ARG A 89 0.74 2.76 5.98
CA ARG A 89 1.80 2.03 5.29
C ARG A 89 3.12 2.79 5.40
N LYS A 90 4.21 2.03 5.55
CA LYS A 90 5.58 2.58 5.48
C LYS A 90 5.84 3.32 4.15
N ALA A 91 5.26 2.82 3.05
CA ALA A 91 5.34 3.45 1.74
C ALA A 91 4.81 4.89 1.75
N TYR A 92 3.74 5.17 2.52
CA TYR A 92 3.18 6.51 2.63
C TYR A 92 4.11 7.47 3.38
N LEU A 93 4.73 7.01 4.47
CA LEU A 93 5.73 7.82 5.17
C LEU A 93 6.93 8.13 4.27
N LYS A 94 7.39 7.16 3.47
CA LYS A 94 8.46 7.38 2.49
C LYS A 94 8.08 8.43 1.43
N ALA A 95 6.85 8.39 0.95
CA ALA A 95 6.35 9.37 -0.01
C ALA A 95 6.35 10.78 0.57
N LEU A 96 5.95 10.93 1.83
CA LEU A 96 6.01 12.21 2.52
C LEU A 96 7.45 12.70 2.73
N THR A 97 8.42 11.80 2.95
CA THR A 97 9.84 12.18 3.10
C THR A 97 10.50 12.56 1.78
N LEU A 98 10.00 12.05 0.64
CA LEU A 98 10.49 12.45 -0.68
C LEU A 98 10.10 13.89 -1.02
N GLY A 99 9.05 14.41 -0.37
CA GLY A 99 8.56 15.76 -0.63
C GLY A 99 7.76 15.85 -1.93
N GLY A 100 7.70 17.07 -2.48
CA GLY A 100 6.99 17.36 -3.72
C GLY A 100 5.52 17.70 -3.54
N ASN A 101 4.74 17.50 -4.60
CA ASN A 101 3.32 17.85 -4.63
C ASN A 101 2.46 16.82 -3.90
N ARG A 102 1.39 17.32 -3.29
CA ARG A 102 0.28 16.50 -2.81
C ARG A 102 -0.65 16.21 -3.98
N PHE A 103 -1.26 15.05 -3.97
CA PHE A 103 -2.18 14.62 -5.00
C PHE A 103 -3.61 14.57 -4.46
N ASP A 104 -4.55 15.07 -5.25
CA ASP A 104 -5.96 14.87 -5.00
C ASP A 104 -6.42 13.45 -5.37
N MET A 105 -7.72 13.19 -5.21
CA MET A 105 -8.34 11.90 -5.54
C MET A 105 -8.25 11.51 -7.03
N TYR A 106 -7.98 12.46 -7.92
CA TYR A 106 -7.78 12.27 -9.36
C TYR A 106 -6.29 12.17 -9.75
N GLY A 107 -5.37 12.34 -8.79
CA GLY A 107 -3.95 12.40 -9.08
C GLY A 107 -3.49 13.75 -9.66
N GLN A 108 -4.28 14.81 -9.49
CA GLN A 108 -3.86 16.18 -9.81
C GLN A 108 -3.04 16.75 -8.64
N PRO A 109 -1.98 17.52 -8.92
CA PRO A 109 -1.20 18.18 -7.89
C PRO A 109 -2.08 19.23 -7.18
N ASN A 110 -2.39 19.00 -5.91
CA ASN A 110 -3.18 19.87 -5.07
C ASN A 110 -2.44 20.17 -3.76
N GLY A 111 -1.62 21.22 -3.82
CA GLY A 111 -0.76 21.67 -2.73
C GLY A 111 0.63 21.03 -2.75
N GLU A 112 1.47 21.50 -1.84
CA GLU A 112 2.85 21.05 -1.68
C GLU A 112 3.06 20.47 -0.27
N ILE A 113 4.03 19.57 -0.14
CA ILE A 113 4.47 19.06 1.16
C ILE A 113 5.52 20.01 1.72
N THR A 114 5.18 20.70 2.81
CA THR A 114 6.12 21.61 3.46
C THR A 114 7.28 20.85 4.12
N PRO A 115 8.47 21.46 4.24
CA PRO A 115 9.63 20.82 4.89
C PRO A 115 9.34 20.32 6.31
N GLU A 116 8.49 21.02 7.06
CA GLU A 116 8.05 20.61 8.39
C GLU A 116 7.31 19.26 8.36
N GLN A 117 6.43 19.07 7.37
CA GLN A 117 5.69 17.82 7.20
C GLN A 117 6.62 16.67 6.78
N GLN A 118 7.65 16.96 5.98
CA GLN A 118 8.69 15.99 5.63
C GLN A 118 9.46 15.55 6.88
N ALA A 119 9.88 16.50 7.72
CA ALA A 119 10.60 16.23 8.97
C ALA A 119 9.75 15.37 9.94
N ILE A 120 8.46 15.68 10.10
CA ILE A 120 7.52 14.89 10.91
C ILE A 120 7.38 13.47 10.34
N ALA A 121 7.28 13.32 9.02
CA ALA A 121 7.19 12.03 8.36
C ALA A 121 8.48 11.21 8.55
N GLU A 122 9.64 11.85 8.44
CA GLU A 122 10.95 11.23 8.67
C GLU A 122 11.08 10.74 10.12
N GLN A 123 10.68 11.57 11.09
CA GLN A 123 10.68 11.18 12.51
C GLN A 123 9.75 9.99 12.75
N LYS A 124 8.54 9.99 12.17
CA LYS A 124 7.61 8.85 12.26
C LYS A 124 8.19 7.60 11.59
N LEU A 125 8.86 7.74 10.45
CA LEU A 125 9.52 6.63 9.77
C LEU A 125 10.65 6.04 10.62
N LYS A 126 11.48 6.88 11.24
CA LYS A 126 12.52 6.46 12.19
C LYS A 126 11.91 5.71 13.38
N GLN A 127 10.81 6.19 13.96
CA GLN A 127 10.11 5.48 15.04
C GLN A 127 9.56 4.12 14.59
N TRP A 128 9.03 4.04 13.38
CA TRP A 128 8.49 2.79 12.82
C TRP A 128 9.59 1.75 12.55
N LEU A 129 10.78 2.20 12.18
CA LEU A 129 11.95 1.37 11.92
C LEU A 129 12.64 0.88 13.20
N LYS A 130 12.46 1.57 14.32
CA LYS A 130 13.03 1.13 15.60
C LYS A 130 12.39 -0.22 15.98
N PRO A 131 13.19 -1.26 16.25
CA PRO A 131 12.64 -2.50 16.78
C PRO A 131 11.94 -2.18 18.10
N LYS A 132 10.75 -2.75 18.30
CA LYS A 132 10.09 -2.71 19.61
C LYS A 132 11.03 -3.43 20.59
N LYS A 133 11.63 -2.67 21.49
CA LYS A 133 12.45 -3.17 22.59
C LYS A 133 11.57 -3.93 23.58
#